data_AF-A0A5E4G7L8-F1
#
_entry.id   AF-A0A5E4G7L8-F1
#
_cell.length_a   1.000
_cell.length_b   1.000
_cell.length_c   1.000
_cell.angle_alpha   90.00
_cell.angle_beta   90.00
_cell.angle_gamma   90.00
#
_symmetry.space_group_name_H-M   'P 1'
#
loop_
_entity.id
_entity.type
_entity.pdbx_description
1 polymer ?
#
loop_
_entity_poly.entity_id
_entity_poly.type
_entity_poly.pdbx_seq_one_letter_code
_entity_poly.pdbx_strand_id
1 'polypeptide(L)'
;MISLIMPPRDQISRVTKMLGDEFGTALNIKSRVNRTIVTEDGKEKKVTIDFEPFRPINASLYLCDNKFHTEALNELLESDDKFGFIVMDGNGTLFGTLTGNTREVLHKFTVDLPKKHGRGGQSALRFARLRMEKRHNYVRKTAELATQFFINPATSQPNVSGLILAGLADFKTELSQSDMFDPRLQAKILNVVDVSYGGENGFNQAIELSAETLSNALEMGAVEILIVWENLDITRYVLKNIATGEIIIKHLNKEQEANQSNFRDPDTSAELEVQDKMPLLEWFANEYKRFGCTLEFVTNKSQEGSQFCRGFGGIGGIPCYQLDIRSFDELSDDGEVYEDSD
;
A
#
# COMPACT_ATOMS: atom_id res chain seq x y z
N MET A 1 22.97 -14.23 22.43
CA MET A 1 22.65 -12.79 22.54
C MET A 1 21.16 -12.67 22.72
N ILE A 2 20.70 -11.85 23.68
CA ILE A 2 19.28 -11.73 24.00
C ILE A 2 18.71 -10.52 23.27
N SER A 3 17.65 -10.73 22.48
CA SER A 3 16.83 -9.67 21.90
C SER A 3 15.45 -9.72 22.57
N LEU A 4 15.03 -8.61 23.17
CA LEU A 4 13.77 -8.50 23.91
C LEU A 4 13.01 -7.24 23.44
N ILE A 5 11.77 -7.41 22.99
CA ILE A 5 10.87 -6.33 22.59
C ILE A 5 9.58 -6.46 23.40
N MET A 6 9.19 -5.37 24.06
CA MET A 6 7.98 -5.29 24.87
C MET A 6 6.98 -4.32 24.23
N PRO A 7 5.75 -4.75 23.91
CA PRO A 7 4.74 -3.85 23.36
C PRO A 7 4.17 -2.92 24.47
N PRO A 8 3.66 -1.73 24.12
CA PRO A 8 3.33 -0.68 25.09
C PRO A 8 2.20 -1.02 26.05
N ARG A 9 1.38 -2.04 25.75
CA ARG A 9 0.26 -2.49 26.59
C ARG A 9 0.62 -3.66 27.51
N ASP A 10 1.84 -4.17 27.42
CA ASP A 10 2.27 -5.32 28.20
C ASP A 10 2.79 -4.94 29.58
N GLN A 11 2.65 -5.84 30.55
CA GLN A 11 3.08 -5.60 31.93
C GLN A 11 4.54 -6.03 32.13
N ILE A 12 5.36 -5.14 32.66
CA ILE A 12 6.76 -5.42 33.00
C ILE A 12 6.87 -6.65 33.93
N SER A 13 5.94 -6.82 34.87
CA SER A 13 5.89 -7.96 35.78
C SER A 13 5.84 -9.32 35.07
N ARG A 14 5.14 -9.41 33.94
CA ARG A 14 5.05 -10.61 33.11
C ARG A 14 6.40 -10.94 32.49
N VAL A 15 7.06 -9.94 31.91
CA VAL A 15 8.38 -10.08 31.28
C VAL A 15 9.45 -10.43 32.32
N THR A 16 9.44 -9.79 33.48
CA THR A 16 10.35 -10.12 34.60
C THR A 16 10.19 -11.56 35.07
N LYS A 17 8.94 -12.05 35.17
CA LYS A 17 8.68 -13.45 35.53
C LYS A 17 9.24 -14.41 34.46
N MET A 18 8.98 -14.14 33.19
CA MET A 18 9.53 -14.92 32.07
C MET A 18 11.06 -14.99 32.13
N LEU A 19 11.74 -13.84 32.32
CA LEU A 19 13.19 -13.80 32.45
C LEU A 19 13.70 -14.56 33.69
N GLY A 20 12.94 -14.57 34.78
CA GLY A 20 13.24 -15.37 35.97
C GLY A 20 13.18 -16.88 35.72
N ASP A 21 12.15 -17.33 35.00
CA ASP A 21 11.97 -18.74 34.61
C ASP A 21 13.10 -19.18 33.65
N GLU A 22 13.43 -18.34 32.67
CA GLU A 22 14.52 -18.56 31.71
C GLU A 22 15.90 -18.61 32.39
N PHE A 23 16.14 -17.75 33.38
CA PHE A 23 17.34 -17.80 34.20
C PHE A 23 17.45 -19.14 34.95
N GLY A 24 16.34 -19.63 35.51
CA GLY A 24 16.27 -20.95 36.14
C GLY A 24 16.60 -22.10 35.19
N THR A 25 16.08 -22.07 33.97
CA THR A 25 16.40 -23.08 32.94
C THR A 25 17.86 -22.98 32.48
N ALA A 26 18.39 -21.77 32.31
CA ALA A 26 19.79 -21.54 31.93
C ALA A 26 20.78 -22.04 32.98
N LEU A 27 20.42 -22.01 34.27
CA LEU A 27 21.21 -22.61 35.34
C LEU A 27 21.36 -24.13 35.20
N ASN A 28 20.48 -24.83 34.48
CA ASN A 28 20.60 -26.28 34.27
C ASN A 28 21.56 -26.66 33.15
N ILE A 29 22.08 -25.71 32.37
CA ILE A 29 23.01 -25.96 31.27
C ILE A 29 24.37 -26.42 31.81
N LYS A 30 24.73 -27.69 31.57
CA LYS A 30 25.97 -28.29 32.11
C LYS A 30 27.26 -27.84 31.39
N SER A 31 27.15 -27.28 30.18
CA SER A 31 28.31 -26.76 29.42
C SER A 31 28.78 -25.43 29.99
N ARG A 32 30.03 -25.39 30.48
CA ARG A 32 30.67 -24.17 31.01
C ARG A 32 30.98 -23.15 29.91
N VAL A 33 31.24 -23.61 28.68
CA VAL A 33 31.57 -22.75 27.53
C VAL A 33 30.33 -22.02 27.02
N ASN A 34 29.16 -22.69 26.95
CA ASN A 34 27.92 -22.03 26.54
C ASN A 34 27.34 -21.09 27.62
N ARG A 35 27.83 -21.18 28.86
CA ARG A 35 27.46 -20.26 29.94
C ARG A 35 28.21 -18.93 29.89
N THR A 36 29.25 -18.80 29.07
CA THR A 36 30.11 -17.60 29.05
C THR A 36 30.33 -17.16 27.61
N ILE A 37 29.87 -15.95 27.26
CA ILE A 37 30.06 -15.38 25.92
C ILE A 37 31.52 -14.95 25.81
N VAL A 38 32.33 -15.71 25.06
CA VAL A 38 33.72 -15.36 24.74
C VAL A 38 33.74 -14.82 23.31
N THR A 39 34.10 -13.55 23.13
CA THR A 39 34.35 -12.94 21.82
C THR A 39 35.76 -13.29 21.32
N GLU A 40 35.96 -13.36 20.00
CA GLU A 40 37.21 -13.79 19.35
C GLU A 40 38.46 -12.98 19.76
N ASP A 41 38.29 -11.73 20.22
CA ASP A 41 39.38 -10.86 20.70
C ASP A 41 39.79 -11.06 22.18
N GLY A 42 39.20 -12.03 22.89
CA GLY A 42 39.58 -12.33 24.29
C GLY A 42 39.29 -11.22 25.31
N LYS A 43 38.61 -10.14 24.91
CA LYS A 43 38.10 -9.09 25.79
C LYS A 43 36.59 -9.21 25.93
N GLU A 44 36.12 -9.65 27.10
CA GLU A 44 34.69 -9.71 27.42
C GLU A 44 34.09 -8.30 27.46
N LYS A 45 33.35 -7.90 26.43
CA LYS A 45 32.55 -6.67 26.45
C LYS A 45 31.07 -7.04 26.52
N LYS A 46 30.50 -6.93 27.73
CA LYS A 46 29.04 -7.01 27.91
C LYS A 46 28.42 -5.77 27.29
N VAL A 47 27.59 -5.98 26.27
CA VAL A 47 26.81 -4.92 25.62
C VAL A 47 25.39 -4.98 26.18
N THR A 48 24.94 -3.86 26.76
CA THR A 48 23.57 -3.69 27.26
C THR A 48 23.05 -2.41 26.63
N ILE A 49 21.97 -2.53 25.86
CA ILE A 49 21.33 -1.42 25.17
C ILE A 49 19.83 -1.51 25.49
N ASP A 50 19.33 -0.49 26.15
CA ASP A 50 17.94 -0.27 26.45
C ASP A 50 17.54 1.11 25.91
N PHE A 51 16.51 1.15 25.08
CA PHE A 51 15.96 2.39 24.55
C PHE A 51 14.47 2.23 24.26
N GLU A 52 13.75 3.34 24.30
CA GLU A 52 12.37 3.42 23.85
C GLU A 52 12.38 3.82 22.36
N PRO A 53 11.80 3.01 21.45
CA PRO A 53 11.72 3.37 20.04
C PRO A 53 10.84 4.61 19.84
N PHE A 54 11.09 5.36 18.77
CA PHE A 54 10.34 6.59 18.47
C PHE A 54 8.87 6.33 18.05
N ARG A 55 8.52 5.08 17.73
CA ARG A 55 7.16 4.61 17.42
C ARG A 55 6.84 3.36 18.24
N PRO A 56 5.58 3.19 18.70
CA PRO A 56 5.18 2.02 19.47
C PRO A 56 5.17 0.74 18.62
N ILE A 57 5.76 -0.35 19.13
CA ILE A 57 5.78 -1.65 18.46
C ILE A 57 4.70 -2.56 19.05
N ASN A 58 3.86 -3.19 18.21
CA ASN A 58 2.82 -4.11 18.65
C ASN A 58 3.29 -5.57 18.80
N ALA A 59 4.48 -5.89 18.31
CA ALA A 59 5.09 -7.22 18.43
C ALA A 59 5.80 -7.41 19.78
N SER A 60 5.66 -8.60 20.37
CA SER A 60 6.50 -9.05 21.47
C SER A 60 7.54 -10.03 20.95
N LEU A 61 8.81 -9.82 21.28
CA LEU A 61 9.91 -10.69 20.85
C LEU A 61 10.78 -11.05 22.05
N TYR A 62 11.10 -12.34 22.22
CA TYR A 62 12.15 -12.80 23.11
C TYR A 62 12.91 -13.92 22.41
N LEU A 63 14.17 -13.65 22.04
CA LEU A 63 15.03 -14.61 21.35
C LEU A 63 16.44 -14.57 21.93
N CYS A 64 17.03 -15.76 22.13
CA CYS A 64 18.42 -15.93 22.48
C CYS A 64 19.15 -16.66 21.35
N ASP A 65 19.86 -15.92 20.48
CA ASP A 65 20.53 -16.48 19.30
C ASP A 65 21.98 -15.97 19.14
N ASN A 66 22.69 -16.43 18.11
CA ASN A 66 24.04 -16.02 17.73
C ASN A 66 24.10 -14.63 17.05
N LYS A 67 22.97 -13.95 16.86
CA LYS A 67 22.84 -12.58 16.35
C LYS A 67 21.78 -11.80 17.15
N PHE A 68 21.82 -10.47 17.08
CA PHE A 68 20.70 -9.63 17.53
C PHE A 68 19.62 -9.58 16.46
N HIS A 69 18.36 -9.76 16.84
CA HIS A 69 17.23 -9.64 15.93
C HIS A 69 16.72 -8.20 15.93
N THR A 70 17.00 -7.47 14.84
CA THR A 70 16.58 -6.07 14.66
C THR A 70 15.48 -5.91 13.61
N GLU A 71 14.85 -7.01 13.17
CA GLU A 71 13.82 -7.02 12.12
C GLU A 71 12.67 -6.04 12.43
N ALA A 72 12.12 -6.11 13.66
CA ALA A 72 11.07 -5.21 14.11
C ALA A 72 11.51 -3.74 14.27
N LEU A 73 12.81 -3.46 14.38
CA LEU A 73 13.35 -2.09 14.41
C LEU A 73 13.61 -1.56 13.00
N ASN A 74 14.01 -2.41 12.07
CA ASN A 74 14.16 -2.05 10.67
C ASN A 74 12.81 -1.67 10.05
N GLU A 75 11.74 -2.40 10.39
CA GLU A 75 10.37 -2.07 9.99
C GLU A 75 9.96 -0.67 10.47
N LEU A 76 10.42 -0.23 11.65
CA LEU A 76 10.14 1.14 12.11
C LEU A 76 10.92 2.22 11.34
N LEU A 77 12.09 1.88 10.82
CA LEU A 77 12.94 2.80 10.05
C LEU A 77 12.47 2.95 8.60
N GLU A 78 11.63 2.03 8.13
CA GLU A 78 10.97 2.12 6.84
C GLU A 78 9.98 3.29 6.83
N SER A 79 9.95 4.04 5.73
CA SER A 79 9.10 5.23 5.62
C SER A 79 7.65 4.82 5.46
N ASP A 80 6.98 4.52 6.57
CA ASP A 80 5.58 4.12 6.52
C ASP A 80 4.71 5.27 6.01
N ASP A 81 4.03 4.98 4.92
CA ASP A 81 2.90 5.74 4.45
C ASP A 81 1.76 5.69 5.50
N LYS A 82 1.29 6.87 5.90
CA LYS A 82 0.18 7.00 6.84
C LYS A 82 -1.15 6.94 6.09
N PHE A 83 -1.95 5.91 6.33
CA PHE A 83 -3.28 5.77 5.75
C PHE A 83 -4.37 6.25 6.73
N GLY A 84 -5.35 6.98 6.22
CA GLY A 84 -6.51 7.43 6.99
C GLY A 84 -7.71 6.52 6.79
N PHE A 85 -8.49 6.31 7.84
CA PHE A 85 -9.73 5.55 7.82
C PHE A 85 -10.88 6.39 8.35
N ILE A 86 -11.99 6.40 7.62
CA ILE A 86 -13.27 6.98 8.05
C ILE A 86 -14.30 5.86 8.07
N VAL A 87 -14.67 5.41 9.26
CA VAL A 87 -15.70 4.40 9.44
C VAL A 87 -17.03 5.10 9.75
N MET A 88 -17.97 5.06 8.82
CA MET A 88 -19.31 5.62 8.97
C MET A 88 -20.34 4.55 9.28
N ASP A 89 -21.06 4.75 10.38
CA ASP A 89 -22.23 3.94 10.77
C ASP A 89 -23.46 4.84 10.99
N GLY A 90 -24.65 4.26 11.07
CA GLY A 90 -25.89 4.98 11.39
C GLY A 90 -25.92 5.53 12.83
N ASN A 91 -25.08 5.01 13.72
CA ASN A 91 -25.00 5.41 15.13
C ASN A 91 -23.83 6.36 15.44
N GLY A 92 -22.93 6.59 14.48
CA GLY A 92 -21.73 7.41 14.69
C GLY A 92 -20.62 7.16 13.66
N THR A 93 -19.60 7.99 13.70
CA THR A 93 -18.38 7.80 12.90
C THR A 93 -17.15 7.64 13.79
N LEU A 94 -16.16 6.97 13.22
CA LEU A 94 -14.82 6.85 13.79
C LEU A 94 -13.80 7.29 12.74
N PHE A 95 -12.86 8.12 13.17
CA PHE A 95 -11.67 8.52 12.43
C PHE A 95 -10.47 7.81 13.03
N GLY A 96 -9.72 7.12 12.18
CA GLY A 96 -8.50 6.43 12.58
C GLY A 96 -7.40 6.60 11.55
N THR A 97 -6.18 6.30 11.96
CA THR A 97 -5.03 6.19 11.06
C THR A 97 -4.35 4.85 11.26
N LEU A 98 -3.79 4.33 10.17
CA LEU A 98 -2.94 3.15 10.15
C LEU A 98 -1.57 3.59 9.62
N THR A 99 -0.50 3.19 10.30
CA THR A 99 0.88 3.44 9.90
C THR A 99 1.66 2.16 10.17
N GLY A 100 2.10 1.49 9.11
CA GLY A 100 2.61 0.11 9.22
C GLY A 100 1.61 -0.77 9.97
N ASN A 101 2.06 -1.43 11.04
CA ASN A 101 1.23 -2.27 11.90
C ASN A 101 0.59 -1.52 13.10
N THR A 102 0.72 -0.19 13.14
CA THR A 102 0.20 0.63 14.24
C THR A 102 -1.11 1.30 13.86
N ARG A 103 -2.18 1.01 14.62
CA ARG A 103 -3.47 1.66 14.46
C ARG A 103 -3.70 2.69 15.56
N GLU A 104 -4.18 3.86 15.19
CA GLU A 104 -4.54 4.93 16.11
C GLU A 104 -5.97 5.39 15.84
N VAL A 105 -6.78 5.51 16.89
CA VAL A 105 -8.13 6.09 16.79
C VAL A 105 -8.02 7.56 17.17
N LEU A 106 -8.18 8.44 16.19
CA LEU A 106 -8.05 9.89 16.37
C LEU A 106 -9.26 10.47 17.09
N HIS A 107 -10.45 10.15 16.60
CA HIS A 107 -11.69 10.69 17.13
C HIS A 107 -12.87 9.78 16.82
N LYS A 108 -13.86 9.76 17.73
CA LYS A 108 -15.15 9.11 17.50
C LYS A 108 -16.27 9.98 18.04
N PHE A 109 -17.38 10.03 17.31
CA PHE A 109 -18.59 10.69 17.78
C PHE A 109 -19.83 9.88 17.41
N THR A 110 -20.84 9.95 18.26
CA THR A 110 -22.11 9.27 18.07
C THR A 110 -23.17 10.23 17.53
N VAL A 111 -24.13 9.67 16.79
CA VAL A 111 -25.26 10.41 16.21
C VAL A 111 -26.54 9.60 16.37
N ASP A 112 -27.62 10.28 16.74
CA ASP A 112 -28.96 9.70 16.77
C ASP A 112 -29.78 10.16 15.57
N LEU A 113 -29.86 9.26 14.57
CA LEU A 113 -30.59 9.48 13.32
C LEU A 113 -32.02 8.94 13.42
N PRO A 114 -33.05 9.69 12.96
CA PRO A 114 -34.43 9.23 12.98
C PRO A 114 -34.61 7.98 12.11
N LYS A 115 -35.15 6.91 12.69
CA LYS A 115 -35.39 5.67 11.96
C LYS A 115 -36.42 5.85 10.84
N LYS A 116 -36.33 4.99 9.82
CA LYS A 116 -37.34 4.93 8.75
C LYS A 116 -38.66 4.44 9.36
N HIS A 117 -39.72 5.23 9.21
CA HIS A 117 -41.06 4.88 9.69
C HIS A 117 -42.00 4.79 8.49
N GLY A 118 -42.72 3.67 8.39
CA GLY A 118 -43.79 3.47 7.40
C GLY A 118 -45.18 3.90 7.89
N ARG A 119 -45.30 4.30 9.16
CA ARG A 119 -46.55 4.75 9.79
C ARG A 119 -46.48 6.27 9.97
N GLY A 120 -47.46 7.01 9.46
CA GLY A 120 -47.45 8.48 9.56
C GLY A 120 -48.56 9.24 8.82
N GLY A 121 -49.35 8.60 7.96
CA GLY A 121 -50.42 9.28 7.22
C GLY A 121 -49.92 10.54 6.52
N GLN A 122 -50.61 11.66 6.73
CA GLN A 122 -50.25 12.98 6.18
C GLN A 122 -48.88 13.51 6.67
N SER A 123 -48.45 13.11 7.88
CA SER A 123 -47.18 13.56 8.46
C SER A 123 -45.97 12.76 7.97
N ALA A 124 -46.17 11.69 7.19
CA ALA A 124 -45.11 10.81 6.72
C ALA A 124 -44.04 11.56 5.90
N LEU A 125 -44.46 12.49 5.01
CA LEU A 125 -43.55 13.28 4.18
C LEU A 125 -42.67 14.22 5.02
N ARG A 126 -43.24 14.82 6.07
CA ARG A 126 -42.48 15.68 7.01
C ARG A 126 -41.40 14.87 7.73
N PHE A 127 -41.73 13.68 8.24
CA PHE A 127 -40.75 12.81 8.89
C PHE A 127 -39.69 12.29 7.92
N ALA A 128 -40.04 12.08 6.66
CA ALA A 128 -39.07 11.79 5.61
C ALA A 128 -38.09 12.94 5.40
N ARG A 129 -38.59 14.18 5.29
CA ARG A 129 -37.75 15.37 5.13
C ARG A 129 -36.81 15.59 6.32
N LEU A 130 -37.32 15.55 7.55
CA LEU A 130 -36.52 15.68 8.78
C LEU A 130 -35.40 14.63 8.87
N ARG A 131 -35.67 13.41 8.39
CA ARG A 131 -34.67 12.34 8.36
C ARG A 131 -33.58 12.61 7.33
N MET A 132 -33.93 13.05 6.13
CA MET A 132 -32.94 13.40 5.10
C MET A 132 -32.10 14.61 5.54
N GLU A 133 -32.73 15.60 6.18
CA GLU A 133 -32.04 16.77 6.70
C GLU A 133 -31.03 16.40 7.81
N LYS A 134 -31.41 15.55 8.76
CA LYS A 134 -30.47 15.05 9.77
C LYS A 134 -29.35 14.19 9.17
N ARG A 135 -29.62 13.39 8.14
CA ARG A 135 -28.59 12.62 7.42
C ARG A 135 -27.61 13.53 6.69
N HIS A 136 -28.11 14.56 6.01
CA HIS A 136 -27.27 15.55 5.35
C HIS A 136 -26.37 16.30 6.36
N ASN A 137 -26.92 16.71 7.51
CA ASN A 137 -26.14 17.34 8.58
C ASN A 137 -25.08 16.39 9.17
N TYR A 138 -25.38 15.10 9.23
CA TYR A 138 -24.41 14.09 9.66
C TYR A 138 -23.24 13.96 8.69
N VAL A 139 -23.52 13.82 7.39
CA VAL A 139 -22.49 13.77 6.34
C VAL A 139 -21.64 15.04 6.36
N ARG A 140 -22.27 16.21 6.49
CA ARG A 140 -21.56 17.51 6.60
C ARG A 140 -20.60 17.53 7.80
N LYS A 141 -21.09 17.15 8.98
CA LYS A 141 -20.26 17.12 10.20
C LYS A 141 -19.07 16.17 10.05
N THR A 142 -19.28 15.01 9.42
CA THR A 142 -18.21 14.05 9.15
C THR A 142 -17.19 14.62 8.16
N ALA A 143 -17.63 15.29 7.10
CA ALA A 143 -16.75 15.94 6.13
C ALA A 143 -15.90 17.04 6.78
N GLU A 144 -16.52 17.91 7.59
CA GLU A 144 -15.82 18.97 8.32
C GLU A 144 -14.76 18.39 9.28
N LEU A 145 -15.09 17.35 10.05
CA LEU A 145 -14.13 16.71 10.95
C LEU A 145 -13.01 15.99 10.20
N ALA A 146 -13.30 15.40 9.03
CA ALA A 146 -12.27 14.79 8.19
C ALA A 146 -11.21 15.83 7.77
N THR A 147 -11.63 17.04 7.40
CA THR A 147 -10.68 18.12 7.08
C THR A 147 -9.82 18.52 8.27
N GLN A 148 -10.39 18.57 9.47
CA GLN A 148 -9.66 18.95 10.68
C GLN A 148 -8.58 17.92 11.07
N PHE A 149 -8.83 16.64 10.85
CA PHE A 149 -7.91 15.57 11.25
C PHE A 149 -6.94 15.14 10.16
N PHE A 150 -7.35 15.18 8.89
CA PHE A 150 -6.52 14.71 7.77
C PHE A 150 -5.83 15.81 6.99
N ILE A 151 -6.10 17.09 7.26
CA ILE A 151 -5.39 18.22 6.65
C ILE A 151 -4.63 18.98 7.73
N ASN A 152 -3.33 19.16 7.52
CA ASN A 152 -2.54 19.98 8.42
C ASN A 152 -2.88 21.47 8.20
N PRO A 153 -3.26 22.22 9.25
CA PRO A 153 -3.67 23.62 9.10
C PRO A 153 -2.53 24.53 8.66
N ALA A 154 -1.27 24.17 8.97
CA ALA A 154 -0.09 24.97 8.63
C ALA A 154 0.34 24.82 7.16
N THR A 155 0.29 23.59 6.61
CA THR A 155 0.75 23.30 5.24
C THR A 155 -0.40 23.21 4.24
N SER A 156 -1.65 23.16 4.72
CA SER A 156 -2.85 22.96 3.89
C SER A 156 -2.79 21.70 3.02
N GLN A 157 -1.94 20.74 3.37
CA GLN A 157 -1.76 19.48 2.66
C GLN A 157 -2.30 18.31 3.49
N PRO A 158 -2.79 17.24 2.83
CA PRO A 158 -3.21 16.04 3.52
C PRO A 158 -2.02 15.40 4.25
N ASN A 159 -2.25 14.93 5.47
CA ASN A 159 -1.24 14.24 6.29
C ASN A 159 -1.15 12.74 6.02
N VAL A 160 -2.06 12.21 5.19
CA VAL A 160 -2.17 10.81 4.83
C VAL A 160 -1.80 10.59 3.36
N SER A 161 -1.12 9.48 3.08
CA SER A 161 -0.80 9.03 1.72
C SER A 161 -2.07 8.67 0.93
N GLY A 162 -3.02 8.05 1.62
CA GLY A 162 -4.36 7.72 1.11
C GLY A 162 -5.41 7.54 2.20
N LEU A 163 -6.67 7.50 1.78
CA LEU A 163 -7.86 7.48 2.63
C LEU A 163 -8.78 6.33 2.24
N ILE A 164 -9.30 5.60 3.23
CA ILE A 164 -10.28 4.54 3.06
C ILE A 164 -11.59 4.95 3.72
N LEU A 165 -12.69 4.86 2.97
CA LEU A 165 -14.03 5.10 3.48
C LEU A 165 -14.70 3.75 3.75
N ALA A 166 -15.00 3.45 5.01
CA ALA A 166 -15.65 2.20 5.41
C ALA A 166 -17.05 2.46 5.98
N GLY A 167 -17.99 1.55 5.78
CA GLY A 167 -19.31 1.64 6.41
C GLY A 167 -20.29 0.58 5.93
N LEU A 168 -21.42 0.48 6.63
CA LEU A 168 -22.44 -0.56 6.43
C LEU A 168 -23.55 -0.18 5.43
N ALA A 169 -23.65 1.11 5.11
CA ALA A 169 -24.70 1.67 4.28
C ALA A 169 -24.12 2.70 3.30
N ASP A 170 -24.97 3.22 2.42
CA ASP A 170 -24.62 4.18 1.38
C ASP A 170 -24.08 5.53 1.90
N PHE A 171 -23.97 5.74 3.22
CA PHE A 171 -23.45 6.98 3.81
C PHE A 171 -22.02 7.30 3.36
N LYS A 172 -21.16 6.29 3.20
CA LYS A 172 -19.80 6.46 2.71
C LYS A 172 -19.77 6.86 1.22
N THR A 173 -20.72 6.34 0.45
CA THR A 173 -20.91 6.64 -0.97
C THR A 173 -21.46 8.05 -1.14
N GLU A 174 -22.44 8.43 -0.31
CA GLU A 174 -22.96 9.80 -0.20
C GLU A 174 -21.85 10.78 0.19
N LEU A 175 -20.97 10.42 1.13
CA LEU A 175 -19.82 11.26 1.51
C LEU A 175 -18.86 11.45 0.33
N SER A 176 -18.49 10.35 -0.35
CA SER A 176 -17.55 10.36 -1.48
C SER A 176 -18.06 11.16 -2.69
N GLN A 177 -19.36 11.10 -2.96
CA GLN A 177 -20.00 11.80 -4.07
C GLN A 177 -20.41 13.24 -3.72
N SER A 178 -20.42 13.61 -2.44
CA SER A 178 -20.89 14.94 -2.02
C SER A 178 -19.86 16.03 -2.26
N ASP A 179 -20.32 17.19 -2.74
CA ASP A 179 -19.53 18.41 -2.87
C ASP A 179 -19.09 19.01 -1.51
N MET A 180 -19.55 18.42 -0.40
CA MET A 180 -19.19 18.84 0.96
C MET A 180 -17.85 18.28 1.41
N PHE A 181 -17.38 17.21 0.77
CA PHE A 181 -16.10 16.62 1.09
C PHE A 181 -14.97 17.41 0.45
N ASP A 182 -13.85 17.60 1.16
CA ASP A 182 -12.75 18.41 0.64
C ASP A 182 -12.15 17.75 -0.62
N PRO A 183 -12.05 18.46 -1.76
CA PRO A 183 -11.52 17.92 -3.00
C PRO A 183 -10.12 17.30 -2.86
N ARG A 184 -9.30 17.82 -1.93
CA ARG A 184 -7.95 17.30 -1.68
C ARG A 184 -7.97 15.93 -1.04
N LEU A 185 -8.92 15.69 -0.13
CA LEU A 185 -9.13 14.38 0.49
C LEU A 185 -9.84 13.45 -0.48
N GLN A 186 -10.75 13.97 -1.30
CA GLN A 186 -11.46 13.18 -2.32
C GLN A 186 -10.49 12.56 -3.33
N ALA A 187 -9.48 13.31 -3.77
CA ALA A 187 -8.42 12.82 -4.66
C ALA A 187 -7.51 11.75 -3.99
N LYS A 188 -7.55 11.63 -2.66
CA LYS A 188 -6.78 10.67 -1.88
C LYS A 188 -7.59 9.44 -1.46
N ILE A 189 -8.85 9.32 -1.86
CA ILE A 189 -9.65 8.12 -1.60
C ILE A 189 -9.08 6.96 -2.42
N LEU A 190 -8.57 5.94 -1.75
CA LEU A 190 -8.06 4.71 -2.37
C LEU A 190 -9.18 3.73 -2.65
N ASN A 191 -10.02 3.48 -1.63
CA ASN A 191 -11.09 2.49 -1.73
C ASN A 191 -12.26 2.83 -0.79
N VAL A 192 -13.44 2.31 -1.14
CA VAL A 192 -14.67 2.40 -0.36
C VAL A 192 -15.10 0.99 0.03
N VAL A 193 -15.03 0.65 1.32
CA VAL A 193 -15.18 -0.71 1.83
C VAL A 193 -16.50 -0.91 2.58
N ASP A 194 -17.19 -2.01 2.31
CA ASP A 194 -18.35 -2.48 3.07
C ASP A 194 -17.91 -3.24 4.32
N VAL A 195 -18.35 -2.77 5.49
CA VAL A 195 -18.10 -3.44 6.77
C VAL A 195 -19.40 -3.81 7.47
N SER A 196 -19.37 -4.91 8.20
CA SER A 196 -20.55 -5.49 8.88
C SER A 196 -20.80 -4.89 10.25
N TYR A 197 -19.83 -4.15 10.79
CA TYR A 197 -19.93 -3.52 12.11
C TYR A 197 -19.45 -2.06 12.04
N GLY A 198 -20.01 -1.21 12.91
CA GLY A 198 -19.54 0.16 13.11
C GLY A 198 -18.48 0.28 14.20
N GLY A 199 -17.92 1.49 14.35
CA GLY A 199 -16.98 1.81 15.43
C GLY A 199 -15.64 1.08 15.32
N GLU A 200 -15.05 0.71 16.47
CA GLU A 200 -13.71 0.12 16.53
C GLU A 200 -13.64 -1.29 15.94
N ASN A 201 -14.72 -2.07 16.05
CA ASN A 201 -14.77 -3.40 15.43
C ASN A 201 -14.84 -3.27 13.89
N GLY A 202 -15.64 -2.31 13.41
CA GLY A 202 -15.68 -1.96 11.99
C GLY A 202 -14.34 -1.46 11.46
N PHE A 203 -13.60 -0.71 12.27
CA PHE A 203 -12.27 -0.25 11.93
C PHE A 203 -11.29 -1.40 11.70
N ASN A 204 -11.33 -2.44 12.54
CA ASN A 204 -10.46 -3.60 12.38
C ASN A 204 -10.81 -4.40 11.13
N GLN A 205 -12.10 -4.60 10.89
CA GLN A 205 -12.58 -5.27 9.69
C GLN A 205 -12.20 -4.48 8.42
N ALA A 206 -12.30 -3.15 8.47
CA ALA A 206 -11.90 -2.30 7.35
C ALA A 206 -10.40 -2.43 7.04
N ILE A 207 -9.54 -2.50 8.07
CA ILE A 207 -8.10 -2.70 7.88
C ILE A 207 -7.82 -4.03 7.18
N GLU A 208 -8.46 -5.11 7.63
CA GLU A 208 -8.28 -6.45 7.05
C GLU A 208 -8.74 -6.51 5.59
N LEU A 209 -9.93 -5.99 5.29
CA LEU A 209 -10.46 -5.97 3.92
C LEU A 209 -9.70 -5.03 2.98
N SER A 210 -9.06 -3.99 3.52
CA SER A 210 -8.30 -3.03 2.73
C SER A 210 -6.83 -3.44 2.55
N ALA A 211 -6.38 -4.49 3.22
CA ALA A 211 -4.96 -4.91 3.19
C ALA A 211 -4.48 -5.15 1.75
N GLU A 212 -5.27 -5.83 0.93
CA GLU A 212 -4.95 -6.07 -0.48
C GLU A 212 -4.87 -4.76 -1.28
N THR A 213 -5.82 -3.84 -1.10
CA THR A 213 -5.80 -2.55 -1.80
C THR A 213 -4.62 -1.68 -1.37
N LEU A 214 -4.24 -1.74 -0.09
CA LEU A 214 -3.09 -1.03 0.44
C LEU A 214 -1.77 -1.60 -0.11
N SER A 215 -1.65 -2.93 -0.18
CA SER A 215 -0.51 -3.59 -0.84
C SER A 215 -0.43 -3.22 -2.32
N ASN A 216 -1.54 -3.28 -3.05
CA ASN A 216 -1.57 -2.92 -4.46
C ASN A 216 -1.24 -1.44 -4.69
N ALA A 217 -1.65 -0.55 -3.77
CA ALA A 217 -1.30 0.87 -3.85
C ALA A 217 0.20 1.12 -3.63
N LEU A 218 0.85 0.32 -2.78
CA LEU A 218 2.31 0.28 -2.65
C LEU A 218 2.95 -0.32 -3.91
N GLU A 219 2.33 -1.34 -4.52
CA GLU A 219 2.80 -1.96 -5.76
C GLU A 219 2.73 -1.04 -6.98
N MET A 220 1.76 -0.13 -7.05
CA MET A 220 1.71 0.91 -8.08
C MET A 220 2.90 1.89 -8.02
N GLY A 221 3.65 1.89 -6.92
CA GLY A 221 4.95 2.56 -6.75
C GLY A 221 6.12 1.59 -6.51
N ALA A 222 5.99 0.32 -6.90
CA ALA A 222 6.93 -0.76 -6.55
C ALA A 222 8.39 -0.54 -7.00
N VAL A 223 8.62 0.31 -7.99
CA VAL A 223 9.95 0.54 -8.56
C VAL A 223 10.55 1.82 -7.97
N GLU A 224 11.57 1.66 -7.13
CA GLU A 224 12.31 2.77 -6.52
C GLU A 224 13.13 3.51 -7.58
N ILE A 225 13.89 2.73 -8.36
CA ILE A 225 14.80 3.22 -9.39
C ILE A 225 14.47 2.50 -10.70
N LEU A 226 13.92 3.25 -11.64
CA LEU A 226 13.71 2.81 -13.01
C LEU A 226 14.98 3.13 -13.82
N ILE A 227 15.66 2.09 -14.28
CA ILE A 227 16.90 2.17 -15.05
C ILE A 227 16.56 1.94 -16.52
N VAL A 228 16.82 2.95 -17.35
CA VAL A 228 16.51 2.90 -18.78
C VAL A 228 17.76 3.19 -19.61
N TRP A 229 17.99 2.41 -20.66
CA TRP A 229 19.05 2.69 -21.61
C TRP A 229 18.71 3.92 -22.47
N GLU A 230 19.66 4.85 -22.61
CA GLU A 230 19.47 6.11 -23.35
C GLU A 230 19.04 5.92 -24.82
N ASN A 231 19.43 4.80 -25.43
CA ASN A 231 19.12 4.48 -26.83
C ASN A 231 18.11 3.33 -26.95
N LEU A 232 17.11 3.32 -26.07
CA LEU A 232 16.04 2.34 -26.11
C LEU A 232 15.16 2.52 -27.36
N ASP A 233 15.25 1.56 -28.28
CA ASP A 233 14.54 1.56 -29.57
C ASP A 233 13.14 0.93 -29.49
N ILE A 234 12.40 1.23 -28.41
CA ILE A 234 11.02 0.76 -28.18
C ILE A 234 10.07 1.94 -28.29
N THR A 235 9.00 1.76 -29.06
CA THR A 235 7.95 2.75 -29.23
C THR A 235 6.63 2.23 -28.67
N ARG A 236 5.91 3.11 -27.97
CA ARG A 236 4.60 2.83 -27.38
C ARG A 236 3.51 3.30 -28.35
N TYR A 237 2.66 2.37 -28.75
CA TYR A 237 1.50 2.61 -29.60
C TYR A 237 0.22 2.48 -28.81
N VAL A 238 -0.63 3.51 -28.90
CA VAL A 238 -2.02 3.44 -28.45
C VAL A 238 -2.87 3.15 -29.66
N LEU A 239 -3.30 1.90 -29.77
CA LEU A 239 -4.13 1.40 -30.86
C LEU A 239 -5.59 1.43 -30.43
N LYS A 240 -6.48 1.88 -31.30
CA LYS A 240 -7.92 1.86 -31.05
C LYS A 240 -8.61 0.99 -32.08
N ASN A 241 -9.42 0.05 -31.63
CA ASN A 241 -10.29 -0.71 -32.52
C ASN A 241 -11.53 0.15 -32.86
N ILE A 242 -11.79 0.34 -34.15
CA ILE A 242 -12.91 1.16 -34.65
C ILE A 242 -14.26 0.46 -34.42
N ALA A 243 -14.28 -0.88 -34.41
CA ALA A 243 -15.48 -1.68 -34.27
C ALA A 243 -15.92 -1.86 -32.81
N THR A 244 -14.97 -2.09 -31.89
CA THR A 244 -15.27 -2.34 -30.46
C THR A 244 -15.06 -1.09 -29.60
N GLY A 245 -14.31 -0.10 -30.08
CA GLY A 245 -13.94 1.09 -29.31
C GLY A 245 -12.87 0.83 -28.24
N GLU A 246 -12.33 -0.38 -28.17
CA GLU A 246 -11.31 -0.78 -27.20
C GLU A 246 -9.95 -0.18 -27.53
N ILE A 247 -9.22 0.21 -26.49
CA ILE A 247 -7.90 0.83 -26.56
C ILE A 247 -6.88 -0.21 -26.12
N ILE A 248 -6.01 -0.61 -27.05
CA ILE A 248 -4.94 -1.59 -26.82
C ILE A 248 -3.61 -0.86 -26.85
N ILE A 249 -2.79 -1.05 -25.83
CA ILE A 249 -1.45 -0.47 -25.75
C ILE A 249 -0.45 -1.55 -26.17
N LYS A 250 0.33 -1.30 -27.23
CA LYS A 250 1.40 -2.21 -27.67
C LYS A 250 2.76 -1.51 -27.59
N HIS A 251 3.78 -2.24 -27.17
CA HIS A 251 5.17 -1.81 -27.20
C HIS A 251 5.87 -2.56 -28.33
N LEU A 252 6.39 -1.84 -29.32
CA LEU A 252 6.98 -2.44 -30.53
C LEU A 252 8.40 -1.93 -30.75
N ASN A 253 9.29 -2.85 -31.12
CA ASN A 253 10.63 -2.52 -31.61
C ASN A 253 10.58 -2.12 -33.09
N LYS A 254 11.65 -1.47 -33.58
CA LYS A 254 11.77 -1.04 -35.00
C LYS A 254 11.56 -2.18 -36.01
N GLU A 255 11.94 -3.41 -35.66
CA GLU A 255 11.76 -4.59 -36.52
C GLU A 255 10.31 -5.08 -36.54
N GLN A 256 9.61 -4.98 -35.41
CA GLN A 256 8.21 -5.38 -35.26
C GLN A 256 7.25 -4.32 -35.81
N GLU A 257 7.67 -3.06 -35.91
CA GLU A 257 6.95 -1.99 -36.60
C GLU A 257 6.79 -2.28 -38.10
N ALA A 258 7.76 -2.97 -38.72
CA ALA A 258 7.69 -3.33 -40.13
C ALA A 258 6.63 -4.39 -40.44
N ASN A 259 6.20 -5.16 -39.42
CA ASN A 259 5.24 -6.24 -39.58
C ASN A 259 3.79 -5.71 -39.44
N GLN A 260 3.09 -5.60 -40.58
CA GLN A 260 1.69 -5.15 -40.64
C GLN A 260 0.70 -6.05 -39.89
N SER A 261 1.09 -7.28 -39.55
CA SER A 261 0.29 -8.19 -38.70
C SER A 261 0.08 -7.64 -37.29
N ASN A 262 1.02 -6.86 -36.76
CA ASN A 262 0.97 -6.34 -35.38
C ASN A 262 -0.10 -5.25 -35.19
N PHE A 263 -0.62 -4.69 -36.29
CA PHE A 263 -1.69 -3.70 -36.33
C PHE A 263 -3.05 -4.29 -36.68
N ARG A 264 -3.18 -5.62 -36.69
CA ARG A 264 -4.45 -6.32 -36.87
C ARG A 264 -4.90 -6.98 -35.56
N ASP A 265 -6.19 -6.90 -35.31
CA ASP A 265 -6.82 -7.56 -34.16
C ASP A 265 -6.86 -9.08 -34.42
N PRO A 266 -6.35 -9.93 -33.50
CA PRO A 266 -6.30 -11.39 -33.68
C PRO A 266 -7.68 -12.01 -33.93
N ASP A 267 -8.76 -11.44 -33.39
CA ASP A 267 -10.10 -12.07 -33.43
C ASP A 267 -10.96 -11.60 -34.61
N THR A 268 -10.85 -10.33 -34.99
CA THR A 268 -11.71 -9.72 -36.04
C THR A 268 -11.00 -9.43 -37.35
N SER A 269 -9.67 -9.60 -37.42
CA SER A 269 -8.85 -9.18 -38.56
C SER A 269 -9.08 -7.72 -38.99
N ALA A 270 -9.64 -6.90 -38.10
CA ALA A 270 -9.87 -5.49 -38.31
C ALA A 270 -8.55 -4.72 -38.13
N GLU A 271 -8.35 -3.69 -38.95
CA GLU A 271 -7.17 -2.82 -38.84
C GLU A 271 -7.35 -1.91 -37.61
N LEU A 272 -6.37 -1.97 -36.71
CA LEU A 272 -6.31 -1.12 -35.52
C LEU A 272 -5.75 0.25 -35.92
N GLU A 273 -6.47 1.32 -35.60
CA GLU A 273 -6.02 2.67 -35.90
C GLU A 273 -5.00 3.14 -34.85
N VAL A 274 -3.90 3.72 -35.31
CA VAL A 274 -2.88 4.32 -34.42
C VAL A 274 -3.38 5.68 -33.96
N GLN A 275 -3.80 5.77 -32.69
CA GLN A 275 -4.26 7.02 -32.10
C GLN A 275 -3.09 7.88 -31.64
N ASP A 276 -2.10 7.26 -30.98
CA ASP A 276 -0.93 7.95 -30.45
C ASP A 276 0.33 7.08 -30.63
N LYS A 277 1.42 7.74 -31.00
CA LYS A 277 2.74 7.14 -31.24
C LYS A 277 3.77 7.97 -30.50
N MET A 278 4.36 7.39 -29.47
CA MET A 278 5.42 8.05 -28.71
C MET A 278 6.57 7.09 -28.38
N PRO A 279 7.83 7.56 -28.40
CA PRO A 279 8.96 6.78 -27.88
C PRO A 279 8.73 6.41 -26.42
N LEU A 280 9.04 5.16 -26.05
CA LEU A 280 8.83 4.69 -24.68
C LEU A 280 9.70 5.45 -23.67
N LEU A 281 10.91 5.84 -24.09
CA LEU A 281 11.82 6.70 -23.34
C LEU A 281 11.18 8.05 -22.97
N GLU A 282 10.55 8.70 -23.95
CA GLU A 282 9.89 9.99 -23.76
C GLU A 282 8.64 9.86 -22.90
N TRP A 283 7.91 8.75 -23.04
CA TRP A 283 6.80 8.45 -22.15
C TRP A 283 7.24 8.29 -20.69
N PHE A 284 8.31 7.52 -20.43
CA PHE A 284 8.86 7.39 -19.08
C PHE A 284 9.30 8.75 -18.52
N ALA A 285 9.96 9.59 -19.32
CA ALA A 285 10.36 10.93 -18.91
C ALA A 285 9.18 11.85 -18.54
N ASN A 286 7.99 11.62 -19.10
CA ASN A 286 6.79 12.39 -18.78
C ASN A 286 6.04 11.82 -17.57
N GLU A 287 6.00 10.49 -17.44
CA GLU A 287 5.10 9.80 -16.51
C GLU A 287 5.79 9.28 -15.24
N TYR A 288 7.13 9.23 -15.17
CA TYR A 288 7.88 8.68 -14.02
C TYR A 288 7.46 9.29 -12.67
N LYS A 289 7.17 10.60 -12.65
CA LYS A 289 6.70 11.30 -11.44
C LYS A 289 5.34 10.82 -10.94
N ARG A 290 4.49 10.29 -11.82
CA ARG A 290 3.17 9.76 -11.43
C ARG A 290 3.30 8.41 -10.72
N PHE A 291 4.30 7.63 -11.10
CA PHE A 291 4.61 6.33 -10.48
C PHE A 291 5.50 6.43 -9.24
N GLY A 292 5.98 7.63 -8.90
CA GLY A 292 6.83 7.85 -7.72
C GLY A 292 8.24 7.25 -7.84
N CYS A 293 8.66 6.83 -9.03
CA CYS A 293 9.97 6.24 -9.26
C CYS A 293 11.04 7.31 -9.57
N THR A 294 12.30 7.00 -9.31
CA THR A 294 13.44 7.77 -9.81
C THR A 294 13.87 7.21 -11.16
N LEU A 295 13.98 8.06 -12.17
CA LEU A 295 14.37 7.64 -13.53
C LEU A 295 15.87 7.90 -13.73
N GLU A 296 16.63 6.85 -14.00
CA GLU A 296 18.07 6.89 -14.25
C GLU A 296 18.39 6.39 -15.66
N PHE A 297 19.16 7.19 -16.41
CA PHE A 297 19.59 6.84 -17.76
C PHE A 297 20.99 6.24 -17.75
N VAL A 298 21.14 5.07 -18.39
CA VAL A 298 22.42 4.34 -18.47
C VAL A 298 22.89 4.27 -19.91
N THR A 299 24.19 4.07 -20.12
CA THR A 299 24.82 3.91 -21.44
C THR A 299 25.50 2.55 -21.55
N ASN A 300 25.74 2.06 -22.76
CA ASN A 300 26.35 0.74 -23.01
C ASN A 300 27.89 0.76 -23.03
N LYS A 301 28.52 1.81 -22.49
CA LYS A 301 29.99 2.00 -22.56
C LYS A 301 30.78 1.11 -21.60
N SER A 302 30.15 0.66 -20.51
CA SER A 302 30.78 -0.26 -19.56
C SER A 302 30.41 -1.72 -19.88
N GLN A 303 31.17 -2.66 -19.29
CA GLN A 303 30.90 -4.09 -19.45
C GLN A 303 29.51 -4.45 -18.90
N GLU A 304 29.14 -3.86 -17.76
CA GLU A 304 27.83 -4.02 -17.11
C GLU A 304 26.71 -3.39 -17.96
N GLY A 305 26.94 -2.19 -18.50
CA GLY A 305 25.98 -1.53 -19.39
C GLY A 305 25.73 -2.32 -20.67
N SER A 306 26.77 -2.94 -21.24
CA SER A 306 26.61 -3.81 -22.41
C SER A 306 25.85 -5.12 -22.08
N GLN A 307 26.05 -5.68 -20.88
CA GLN A 307 25.27 -6.84 -20.41
C GLN A 307 23.82 -6.48 -20.17
N PHE A 308 23.55 -5.31 -19.58
CA PHE A 308 22.20 -4.81 -19.34
C PHE A 308 21.41 -4.61 -20.65
N CYS A 309 22.03 -3.98 -21.65
CA CYS A 309 21.37 -3.73 -22.94
C CYS A 309 21.12 -5.03 -23.73
N ARG A 310 22.07 -5.98 -23.72
CA ARG A 310 21.97 -7.22 -24.51
C ARG A 310 21.21 -8.35 -23.80
N GLY A 311 21.33 -8.43 -22.48
CA GLY A 311 20.75 -9.52 -21.68
C GLY A 311 19.35 -9.22 -21.17
N PHE A 312 19.05 -7.95 -20.86
CA PHE A 312 17.79 -7.55 -20.21
C PHE A 312 16.98 -6.56 -21.06
N GLY A 313 17.32 -6.38 -22.34
CA GLY A 313 16.56 -5.53 -23.26
C GLY A 313 16.64 -4.02 -22.98
N GLY A 314 17.55 -3.58 -22.10
CA GLY A 314 17.79 -2.16 -21.85
C GLY A 314 16.76 -1.45 -20.96
N ILE A 315 15.86 -2.19 -20.32
CA ILE A 315 14.92 -1.68 -19.31
C ILE A 315 15.08 -2.52 -18.04
N GLY A 316 15.13 -1.88 -16.89
CA GLY A 316 15.20 -2.54 -15.60
C GLY A 316 14.64 -1.68 -14.50
N GLY A 317 14.21 -2.32 -13.41
CA GLY A 317 13.75 -1.63 -12.21
C GLY A 317 14.37 -2.27 -10.99
N ILE A 318 14.83 -1.45 -10.05
CA ILE A 318 15.14 -1.90 -8.69
C ILE A 318 13.84 -1.71 -7.89
N PRO A 319 13.21 -2.81 -7.44
CA PRO A 319 12.00 -2.69 -6.64
C PRO A 319 12.36 -2.28 -5.21
N CYS A 320 11.46 -1.54 -4.56
CA CYS A 320 11.62 -1.14 -3.15
C CYS A 320 11.66 -2.35 -2.19
N TYR A 321 11.07 -3.48 -2.61
CA TYR A 321 10.95 -4.71 -1.83
C TYR A 321 11.00 -5.95 -2.73
N GLN A 322 11.17 -7.12 -2.12
CA GLN A 322 11.24 -8.38 -2.85
C GLN A 322 9.86 -8.75 -3.41
N LEU A 323 9.72 -8.67 -4.74
CA LEU A 323 8.52 -9.08 -5.47
C LEU A 323 8.61 -10.57 -5.84
N ASP A 324 7.51 -11.32 -5.68
CA ASP A 324 7.40 -12.68 -6.19
C ASP A 324 6.89 -12.64 -7.64
N ILE A 325 7.83 -12.70 -8.59
CA ILE A 325 7.57 -12.44 -10.03
C ILE A 325 6.84 -13.61 -10.71
N ARG A 326 6.75 -14.77 -10.07
CA ARG A 326 6.19 -16.01 -10.64
C ARG A 326 4.69 -15.94 -10.97
N SER A 327 3.95 -15.01 -10.39
CA SER A 327 2.52 -14.82 -10.65
C SER A 327 2.22 -14.05 -11.93
N PHE A 328 3.22 -13.39 -12.54
CA PHE A 328 3.03 -12.57 -13.74
C PHE A 328 3.21 -13.33 -15.07
N ASP A 329 3.84 -14.52 -15.04
CA ASP A 329 4.01 -15.37 -16.23
C ASP A 329 2.68 -16.00 -16.71
N GLU A 330 1.64 -16.07 -15.87
CA GLU A 330 0.34 -16.66 -16.24
C GLU A 330 -0.53 -15.76 -17.15
N LEU A 331 -0.15 -14.49 -17.36
CA LEU A 331 -0.86 -13.55 -18.25
C LEU A 331 -0.20 -13.42 -19.64
N SER A 332 0.95 -14.08 -19.86
CA SER A 332 1.68 -14.07 -21.12
C SER A 332 1.86 -15.49 -21.67
N ASP A 333 0.77 -16.22 -21.85
CA ASP A 333 0.77 -17.44 -22.68
C ASP A 333 0.51 -17.05 -24.15
N ASP A 334 1.50 -16.39 -24.77
CA ASP A 334 1.70 -16.47 -26.21
C ASP A 334 2.86 -17.46 -26.42
N GLY A 335 2.49 -18.74 -26.59
CA GLY A 335 3.41 -19.86 -26.63
C GLY A 335 4.53 -19.72 -27.66
N GLU A 336 5.77 -19.54 -27.18
CA GLU A 336 6.96 -19.84 -27.96
C GLU A 336 7.32 -21.33 -27.78
N VAL A 337 6.93 -22.13 -28.77
CA VAL A 337 7.49 -23.47 -28.96
C VAL A 337 8.93 -23.30 -29.43
N TYR A 338 9.89 -23.64 -28.57
CA TYR A 338 11.27 -23.84 -28.98
C TYR A 338 11.35 -25.13 -29.82
N GLU A 339 11.44 -25.00 -31.16
CA GLU A 339 11.93 -26.09 -32.00
C GLU A 339 13.45 -26.21 -31.83
N ASP A 340 13.88 -27.13 -30.97
CA ASP A 340 15.24 -27.66 -30.99
C ASP A 340 15.48 -28.35 -32.34
N SER A 341 16.41 -27.83 -33.12
CA SER A 341 16.93 -28.49 -34.32
C SER A 341 18.32 -29.04 -34.04
N ASP A 342 18.45 -30.36 -34.13
CA ASP A 342 19.71 -31.12 -34.25
C ASP A 342 20.50 -30.76 -35.51
#